data_AF-A0A967QFW0-F1
#
_entry.id   AF-A0A967QFW0-F1
#
_cell.length_a   1.000
_cell.length_b   1.000
_cell.length_c   1.000
_cell.angle_alpha   90.00
_cell.angle_beta   90.00
_cell.angle_gamma   90.00
#
_symmetry.space_group_name_H-M   'P 1'
#
loop_
_entity.id
_entity.type
_entity.pdbx_description
1 polymer ?
#
loop_
_entity_poly.entity_id
_entity_poly.type
_entity_poly.pdbx_seq_one_letter_code
_entity_poly.pdbx_strand_id
1 'polypeptide(L)'
;MSLTEQIRAALEAGTGGVDDSPDLFARVQSSIEEDRRLRRQKRARVGASACLAGAAVSAAVATTERRQGDLIMDWWILEVVWFVAMVGLAVWLGPFIRRFGKAYAADVFRANPRTGKSFIVLMDVAYYLIFFAYILFAVKFEPDGDWENTVNAAQLQGTTVRVGGILLIVGLLHGLNVLTLPIMGRIFTLNRRLDEDAVGADR
;
A
#
# COMPACT_ATOMS: atom_id res chain seq x y z
N MET A 1 55.28 -32.78 -8.03
CA MET A 1 54.35 -31.69 -7.64
C MET A 1 52.94 -32.27 -7.73
N SER A 2 52.17 -32.21 -6.65
CA SER A 2 50.83 -32.81 -6.58
C SER A 2 49.81 -31.96 -7.35
N LEU A 3 48.73 -32.59 -7.84
CA LEU A 3 47.63 -31.90 -8.55
C LEU A 3 47.06 -30.73 -7.72
N THR A 4 47.00 -30.91 -6.39
CA THR A 4 46.54 -29.89 -5.44
C THR A 4 47.46 -28.66 -5.41
N GLU A 5 48.78 -28.85 -5.53
CA GLU A 5 49.73 -27.73 -5.61
C GLU A 5 49.64 -27.00 -6.94
N GLN A 6 49.39 -27.71 -8.05
CA GLN A 6 49.18 -27.05 -9.35
C GLN A 6 47.89 -26.24 -9.37
N ILE A 7 46.80 -26.77 -8.82
CA ILE A 7 45.52 -26.06 -8.71
C ILE A 7 45.67 -24.84 -7.80
N ARG A 8 46.36 -24.97 -6.66
CA ARG A 8 46.63 -23.84 -5.76
C ARG A 8 47.47 -22.77 -6.45
N ALA A 9 48.56 -23.15 -7.12
CA ALA A 9 49.42 -22.20 -7.83
C ALA A 9 48.69 -21.49 -8.99
N ALA A 10 47.82 -22.21 -9.72
CA ALA A 10 47.02 -21.62 -10.78
C ALA A 10 45.95 -20.64 -10.24
N LEU A 11 45.34 -20.94 -9.09
CA LEU A 11 44.41 -20.03 -8.40
C LEU A 11 45.14 -18.79 -7.89
N GLU A 12 46.29 -18.96 -7.23
CA GLU A 12 47.10 -17.85 -6.70
C GLU A 12 47.60 -16.93 -7.84
N ALA A 13 48.03 -17.51 -8.97
CA ALA A 13 48.44 -16.77 -10.15
C ALA A 13 47.27 -16.00 -10.81
N GLY A 14 46.05 -16.53 -10.75
CA GLY A 14 44.84 -15.86 -11.26
C GLY A 14 44.32 -14.74 -10.36
N THR A 15 44.56 -14.82 -9.05
CA THR A 15 44.14 -13.80 -8.07
C THR A 15 45.10 -12.63 -7.93
N GLY A 16 46.37 -12.79 -8.31
CA GLY A 16 47.41 -11.76 -8.11
C GLY A 16 47.23 -10.46 -8.90
N GLY A 17 46.28 -10.40 -9.84
CA GLY A 17 45.97 -9.22 -10.65
C GLY A 17 44.57 -8.63 -10.42
N VAL A 18 43.79 -9.17 -9.47
CA VAL A 18 42.49 -8.61 -9.11
C VAL A 18 42.72 -7.60 -8.00
N ASP A 19 42.77 -6.32 -8.37
CA ASP A 19 42.80 -5.22 -7.42
C ASP A 19 41.49 -5.25 -6.63
N ASP A 20 41.55 -5.61 -5.34
CA ASP A 20 40.40 -5.67 -4.45
C ASP A 20 39.78 -4.28 -4.41
N SER A 21 38.68 -4.08 -5.16
CA SER A 21 38.03 -2.77 -5.24
C SER A 21 37.62 -2.37 -3.82
N PRO A 22 38.25 -1.34 -3.21
CA PRO A 22 38.09 -1.03 -1.79
C PRO A 22 36.66 -0.61 -1.45
N ASP A 23 35.87 -0.26 -2.47
CA ASP A 23 34.49 0.18 -2.36
C ASP A 23 33.46 -0.96 -2.41
N LEU A 24 33.81 -2.17 -2.88
CA LEU A 24 32.84 -3.27 -2.96
C LEU A 24 32.33 -3.67 -1.58
N PHE A 25 33.22 -3.79 -0.60
CA PHE A 25 32.85 -4.11 0.77
C PHE A 25 32.06 -2.97 1.44
N ALA A 26 32.43 -1.71 1.18
CA ALA A 26 31.71 -0.54 1.67
C ALA A 26 30.28 -0.45 1.09
N ARG A 27 30.13 -0.76 -0.19
CA ARG A 27 28.85 -0.78 -0.90
C ARG A 27 27.94 -1.93 -0.46
N VAL A 28 28.52 -3.11 -0.17
CA VAL A 28 27.78 -4.25 0.38
C VAL A 28 27.36 -3.97 1.83
N GLN A 29 28.26 -3.42 2.66
CA GLN A 29 27.91 -3.04 4.04
C GLN A 29 26.80 -1.99 4.06
N SER A 30 26.92 -0.91 3.29
CA SER A 30 25.87 0.12 3.21
C SER A 30 24.54 -0.43 2.70
N SER A 31 24.55 -1.33 1.73
CA SER A 31 23.34 -2.03 1.26
C SER A 31 22.67 -2.88 2.36
N ILE A 32 23.46 -3.62 3.15
CA ILE A 32 22.96 -4.45 4.26
C ILE A 32 22.38 -3.57 5.38
N GLU A 33 23.04 -2.45 5.68
CA GLU A 33 22.62 -1.50 6.70
C GLU A 33 21.30 -0.81 6.33
N GLU A 34 21.18 -0.42 5.06
CA GLU A 34 19.98 0.17 4.49
C GLU A 34 18.80 -0.82 4.51
N ASP A 35 19.03 -2.08 4.12
CA ASP A 35 17.99 -3.11 4.12
C ASP A 35 17.53 -3.47 5.56
N ARG A 36 18.44 -3.49 6.54
CA ARG A 36 18.11 -3.63 7.96
C ARG A 36 17.27 -2.47 8.49
N ARG A 37 17.58 -1.23 8.09
CA ARG A 37 16.84 -0.03 8.49
C ARG A 37 15.42 -0.03 7.93
N LEU A 38 15.26 -0.41 6.67
CA LEU A 38 13.95 -0.53 6.02
C LEU A 38 13.08 -1.63 6.67
N ARG A 39 13.67 -2.77 7.03
CA ARG A 39 12.97 -3.85 7.74
C ARG A 39 12.54 -3.44 9.14
N ARG A 40 13.39 -2.72 9.89
CA ARG A 40 13.05 -2.17 11.22
C ARG A 40 11.92 -1.15 11.15
N GLN A 41 11.97 -0.21 10.19
CA GLN A 41 10.89 0.77 10.02
C GLN A 41 9.56 0.12 9.60
N LYS A 42 9.58 -0.88 8.72
CA LYS A 42 8.37 -1.65 8.37
C LYS A 42 7.80 -2.38 9.58
N ARG A 43 8.64 -3.05 10.37
CA ARG A 43 8.20 -3.74 11.60
C ARG A 43 7.68 -2.77 12.66
N ALA A 44 8.31 -1.61 12.82
CA ALA A 44 7.85 -0.57 13.74
C ALA A 44 6.49 0.00 13.30
N ARG A 45 6.28 0.24 12.00
CA ARG A 45 4.98 0.71 11.49
C ARG A 45 3.90 -0.35 11.64
N VAL A 46 4.20 -1.61 11.30
CA VAL A 46 3.27 -2.74 11.49
C VAL A 46 2.96 -2.95 12.97
N GLY A 47 3.96 -2.84 13.84
CA GLY A 47 3.80 -2.92 15.28
C GLY A 47 2.96 -1.78 15.85
N ALA A 48 3.18 -0.54 15.39
CA ALA A 48 2.38 0.61 15.79
C ALA A 48 0.92 0.47 15.35
N SER A 49 0.67 0.04 14.10
CA SER A 49 -0.69 -0.21 13.62
C SER A 49 -1.36 -1.37 14.38
N ALA A 50 -0.63 -2.42 14.72
CA ALA A 50 -1.15 -3.53 15.53
C ALA A 50 -1.43 -3.10 16.98
N CYS A 51 -0.59 -2.25 17.57
CA CYS A 51 -0.83 -1.68 18.90
C CYS A 51 -2.04 -0.75 18.91
N LEU A 52 -2.22 0.09 17.88
CA LEU A 52 -3.39 0.96 17.76
C LEU A 52 -4.68 0.16 17.56
N ALA A 53 -4.65 -0.87 16.70
CA ALA A 53 -5.79 -1.78 16.53
C ALA A 53 -6.09 -2.55 17.83
N GLY A 54 -5.06 -3.07 18.50
CA GLY A 54 -5.20 -3.75 19.78
C GLY A 54 -5.72 -2.84 20.89
N ALA A 55 -5.27 -1.59 20.93
CA ALA A 55 -5.75 -0.59 21.88
C ALA A 55 -7.22 -0.22 21.62
N ALA A 56 -7.62 -0.09 20.36
CA ALA A 56 -9.02 0.16 20.01
C ALA A 56 -9.93 -1.03 20.35
N VAL A 57 -9.49 -2.25 20.07
CA VAL A 57 -10.21 -3.48 20.47
C VAL A 57 -10.29 -3.57 22.00
N SER A 58 -9.18 -3.31 22.70
CA SER A 58 -9.14 -3.35 24.17
C SER A 58 -10.01 -2.26 24.79
N ALA A 59 -10.04 -1.05 24.21
CA ALA A 59 -10.92 0.02 24.65
C ALA A 59 -12.39 -0.35 24.44
N ALA A 60 -12.75 -0.89 23.27
CA ALA A 60 -14.12 -1.35 22.99
C ALA A 60 -14.56 -2.47 23.95
N VAL A 61 -13.65 -3.40 24.29
CA VAL A 61 -13.90 -4.46 25.27
C VAL A 61 -14.01 -3.89 26.69
N ALA A 62 -13.15 -2.93 27.06
CA ALA A 62 -13.14 -2.33 28.39
C ALA A 62 -14.37 -1.44 28.65
N THR A 63 -14.91 -0.79 27.63
CA THR A 63 -16.13 0.03 27.72
C THR A 63 -17.41 -0.79 27.63
N THR A 64 -17.31 -2.11 27.45
CA THR A 64 -18.48 -2.99 27.47
C THR A 64 -18.86 -3.31 28.92
N GLU A 65 -19.89 -2.63 29.44
CA GLU A 65 -20.45 -3.01 30.74
C GLU A 65 -21.21 -4.35 30.61
N ARG A 66 -20.73 -5.36 31.34
CA ARG A 66 -21.48 -6.60 31.53
C ARG A 66 -22.49 -6.40 32.65
N ARG A 67 -23.72 -6.04 32.30
CA ARG A 67 -24.85 -6.11 33.25
C ARG A 67 -25.60 -7.42 33.03
N GLN A 68 -25.60 -8.26 34.07
CA GLN A 68 -26.56 -9.36 34.22
C GLN A 68 -26.60 -10.40 33.07
N GLY A 69 -25.45 -10.67 32.44
CA GLY A 69 -25.32 -11.68 31.38
C GLY A 69 -25.59 -11.18 29.97
N ASP A 70 -26.07 -9.94 29.80
CA ASP A 70 -26.23 -9.28 28.51
C ASP A 70 -25.10 -8.26 28.26
N LEU A 71 -24.55 -8.29 27.04
CA LEU A 71 -23.53 -7.35 26.58
C LEU A 71 -24.23 -6.10 26.07
N ILE A 72 -24.45 -5.14 26.97
CA ILE A 72 -25.02 -3.85 26.60
C ILE A 72 -23.86 -2.93 26.18
N MET A 73 -23.66 -2.80 24.86
CA MET A 73 -22.75 -1.81 24.29
C MET A 73 -23.56 -0.62 23.81
N ASP A 74 -23.08 0.60 24.01
CA ASP A 74 -23.69 1.79 23.41
C ASP A 74 -23.41 1.84 21.89
N TRP A 75 -24.34 2.39 21.12
CA TRP A 75 -24.24 2.51 19.66
C TRP A 75 -22.95 3.20 19.19
N TRP A 76 -22.45 4.20 19.93
CA TRP A 76 -21.27 4.98 19.56
C TRP A 76 -19.99 4.13 19.53
N ILE A 77 -19.96 3.00 20.27
CA ILE A 77 -18.84 2.07 20.27
C ILE A 77 -18.68 1.46 18.87
N LEU A 78 -19.78 1.10 18.21
CA LEU A 78 -19.74 0.59 16.84
C LEU A 78 -19.16 1.62 15.88
N GLU A 79 -19.52 2.89 16.04
CA GLU A 79 -19.03 3.97 15.17
C GLU A 79 -17.53 4.24 15.39
N VAL A 80 -17.06 4.20 16.64
CA VAL A 80 -15.61 4.32 16.96
C VAL A 80 -14.83 3.13 16.40
N VAL A 81 -15.33 1.91 16.59
CA VAL A 81 -14.71 0.69 16.04
C VAL A 81 -14.68 0.77 14.52
N TRP A 82 -15.78 1.20 13.89
CA TRP A 82 -15.89 1.39 12.46
C TRP A 82 -14.86 2.41 11.95
N PHE A 83 -14.74 3.56 12.61
CA PHE A 83 -13.79 4.62 12.25
C PHE A 83 -12.35 4.12 12.32
N VAL A 84 -11.97 3.47 13.44
CA VAL A 84 -10.63 2.92 13.60
C VAL A 84 -10.36 1.81 12.57
N ALA A 85 -11.34 0.94 12.30
CA ALA A 85 -11.22 -0.09 11.29
C ALA A 85 -11.01 0.50 9.90
N MET A 86 -11.72 1.57 9.53
CA MET A 86 -11.54 2.26 8.25
C MET A 86 -10.16 2.92 8.13
N VAL A 87 -9.70 3.63 9.16
CA VAL A 87 -8.36 4.24 9.16
C VAL A 87 -7.28 3.16 9.07
N GLY A 88 -7.43 2.08 9.84
CA GLY A 88 -6.52 0.93 9.82
C GLY A 88 -6.47 0.27 8.45
N LEU A 89 -7.64 0.09 7.81
CA LEU A 89 -7.75 -0.45 6.47
C LEU A 89 -7.06 0.46 5.44
N ALA A 90 -7.23 1.78 5.52
CA ALA A 90 -6.62 2.74 4.59
C ALA A 90 -5.08 2.66 4.65
N VAL A 91 -4.53 2.63 5.86
CA VAL A 91 -3.07 2.52 6.07
C VAL A 91 -2.55 1.15 5.62
N TRP A 92 -3.34 0.10 5.82
CA TRP A 92 -2.96 -1.26 5.42
C TRP A 92 -3.02 -1.47 3.89
N LEU A 93 -3.98 -0.86 3.20
CA LEU A 93 -4.15 -0.99 1.74
C LEU A 93 -3.09 -0.23 0.95
N GLY A 94 -2.62 0.94 1.42
CA GLY A 94 -1.66 1.77 0.69
C GLY A 94 -0.41 1.00 0.19
N PRO A 95 0.27 0.22 1.04
CA PRO A 95 1.38 -0.64 0.62
C PRO A 95 1.01 -1.69 -0.43
N PHE A 96 -0.20 -2.24 -0.36
CA PHE A 96 -0.70 -3.25 -1.31
C PHE A 96 -0.91 -2.62 -2.69
N ILE A 97 -1.62 -1.50 -2.76
CA ILE A 97 -1.84 -0.72 -3.99
C ILE A 97 -0.51 -0.36 -4.66
N ARG A 98 0.45 0.15 -3.88
CA ARG A 98 1.78 0.53 -4.39
C ARG A 98 2.55 -0.66 -4.96
N ARG A 99 2.38 -1.87 -4.41
CA ARG A 99 3.06 -3.08 -4.90
C ARG A 99 2.55 -3.47 -6.28
N PHE A 100 1.24 -3.51 -6.49
CA PHE A 100 0.66 -3.86 -7.78
C PHE A 100 0.84 -2.75 -8.82
N GLY A 101 0.70 -1.48 -8.40
CA GLY A 101 0.92 -0.33 -9.27
C GLY A 101 2.35 -0.25 -9.81
N LYS A 102 3.36 -0.72 -9.06
CA LYS A 102 4.76 -0.74 -9.53
C LYS A 102 4.98 -1.72 -10.68
N ALA A 103 4.40 -2.92 -10.62
CA ALA A 103 4.49 -3.89 -11.71
C ALA A 103 3.81 -3.33 -12.97
N TYR A 104 2.61 -2.76 -12.80
CA TYR A 104 1.83 -2.20 -13.90
C TYR A 104 2.50 -0.97 -14.56
N ALA A 105 2.99 -0.02 -13.76
CA ALA A 105 3.65 1.18 -14.27
C ALA A 105 4.96 0.86 -14.99
N ALA A 106 5.67 -0.21 -14.61
CA ALA A 106 6.87 -0.65 -15.31
C ALA A 106 6.57 -1.14 -16.73
N ASP A 107 5.39 -1.72 -16.97
CA ASP A 107 4.97 -2.18 -18.29
C ASP A 107 4.49 -1.03 -19.18
N VAL A 108 3.72 -0.09 -18.65
CA VAL A 108 3.20 1.06 -19.42
C VAL A 108 4.27 2.13 -19.67
N PHE A 109 5.10 2.45 -18.67
CA PHE A 109 6.10 3.52 -18.76
C PHE A 109 7.50 2.99 -19.06
N ARG A 110 7.62 1.84 -19.75
CA ARG A 110 8.91 1.20 -20.05
C ARG A 110 9.88 2.13 -20.78
N ALA A 111 9.35 3.04 -21.61
CA ALA A 111 10.14 4.04 -22.35
C ALA A 111 10.62 5.24 -21.50
N ASN A 112 9.99 5.53 -20.35
CA ASN A 112 10.40 6.65 -19.50
C ASN A 112 10.16 6.35 -17.99
N PRO A 113 11.10 5.65 -17.31
CA PRO A 113 10.91 5.15 -15.95
C PRO A 113 10.72 6.23 -14.88
N ARG A 114 11.15 7.48 -15.14
CA ARG A 114 10.90 8.61 -14.23
C ARG A 114 9.42 8.94 -14.11
N THR A 115 8.67 8.88 -15.20
CA THR A 115 7.22 9.20 -15.21
C THR A 115 6.43 8.17 -14.42
N GLY A 116 6.77 6.89 -14.55
CA GLY A 116 6.14 5.81 -13.79
C GLY A 116 6.31 5.97 -12.27
N LYS A 117 7.48 6.45 -11.80
CA LYS A 117 7.72 6.70 -10.38
C LYS A 117 6.85 7.82 -9.83
N SER A 118 6.77 8.97 -10.52
CA SER A 118 5.95 10.10 -10.10
C SER A 118 4.45 9.78 -10.12
N PHE A 119 4.01 9.01 -11.13
CA PHE A 119 2.62 8.59 -11.25
C PHE A 119 2.17 7.74 -10.06
N ILE A 120 2.97 6.75 -9.64
CA ILE A 120 2.64 5.91 -8.49
C ILE A 120 2.46 6.75 -7.22
N VAL A 121 3.27 7.80 -7.03
CA VAL A 121 3.15 8.70 -5.86
C VAL A 121 1.87 9.53 -5.95
N LEU A 122 1.55 10.07 -7.13
CA LEU A 122 0.31 10.84 -7.33
C LEU A 122 -0.94 9.99 -7.03
N MET A 123 -0.93 8.73 -7.45
CA MET A 123 -2.01 7.78 -7.18
C MET A 123 -2.14 7.45 -5.69
N ASP A 124 -1.02 7.38 -4.96
CA ASP A 124 -1.01 7.19 -3.50
C ASP A 124 -1.68 8.37 -2.81
N VAL A 125 -1.36 9.61 -3.22
CA VAL A 125 -2.00 10.84 -2.68
C VAL A 125 -3.50 10.86 -2.97
N ALA A 126 -3.90 10.59 -4.22
CA ALA A 126 -5.31 10.54 -4.60
C ALA A 126 -6.08 9.49 -3.80
N TYR A 127 -5.48 8.32 -3.58
CA TYR A 127 -6.06 7.25 -2.77
C TYR A 127 -6.32 7.72 -1.33
N TYR A 128 -5.32 8.28 -0.65
CA TYR A 128 -5.51 8.75 0.74
C TYR A 128 -6.52 9.90 0.83
N LEU A 129 -6.54 10.81 -0.15
CA LEU A 129 -7.46 11.95 -0.12
C LEU A 129 -8.91 11.49 -0.28
N ILE A 130 -9.18 10.59 -1.23
CA ILE A 130 -10.52 10.02 -1.43
C ILE A 130 -10.94 9.21 -0.20
N PHE A 131 -10.06 8.37 0.34
CA PHE A 131 -10.38 7.55 1.50
C PHE A 131 -10.63 8.41 2.76
N PHE A 132 -9.80 9.43 2.98
CA PHE A 132 -9.94 10.35 4.10
C PHE A 132 -11.23 11.18 4.01
N ALA A 133 -11.48 11.81 2.86
CA ALA A 133 -12.71 12.56 2.61
C ALA A 133 -13.93 11.66 2.85
N TYR A 134 -13.88 10.43 2.34
CA TYR A 134 -14.96 9.48 2.52
C TYR A 134 -15.21 9.12 3.98
N ILE A 135 -14.17 8.80 4.76
CA ILE A 135 -14.32 8.53 6.20
C ILE A 135 -15.06 9.69 6.87
N LEU A 136 -14.65 10.94 6.60
CA LEU A 136 -15.29 12.12 7.18
C LEU A 136 -16.76 12.27 6.77
N PHE A 137 -17.10 11.95 5.52
CA PHE A 137 -18.50 11.96 5.05
C PHE A 137 -19.35 10.85 5.63
N ALA A 138 -18.74 9.71 5.96
CA ALA A 138 -19.46 8.52 6.38
C ALA A 138 -19.58 8.39 7.90
N VAL A 139 -18.75 9.07 8.70
CA VAL A 139 -18.90 9.12 10.16
C VAL A 139 -20.27 9.68 10.53
N LYS A 140 -20.98 8.97 11.41
CA LYS A 140 -22.24 9.43 12.00
C LYS A 140 -22.02 9.94 13.42
N PHE A 141 -22.60 11.09 13.73
CA PHE A 141 -22.57 11.69 15.07
C PHE A 141 -23.88 11.49 15.85
N GLU A 142 -24.89 10.93 15.20
CA GLU A 142 -26.20 10.62 15.77
C GLU A 142 -26.61 9.20 15.31
N PRO A 143 -27.32 8.41 16.15
CA PRO A 143 -27.86 7.14 15.73
C PRO A 143 -28.87 7.32 14.59
N ASP A 144 -28.95 6.36 13.67
CA ASP A 144 -30.00 6.35 12.64
C ASP A 144 -31.39 6.26 13.32
N GLY A 145 -32.44 6.79 12.70
CA GLY A 145 -33.74 6.97 13.35
C GLY A 145 -34.38 5.72 13.97
N ASP A 146 -34.07 4.53 13.45
CA ASP A 146 -34.57 3.23 13.98
C ASP A 146 -33.58 2.54 14.92
N TRP A 147 -32.46 3.18 15.29
CA TRP A 147 -31.42 2.60 16.11
C TRP A 147 -31.70 2.78 17.60
N GLU A 148 -31.70 1.68 18.32
CA GLU A 148 -31.70 1.71 19.78
C GLU A 148 -30.36 2.23 20.30
N ASN A 149 -30.35 2.79 21.51
CA ASN A 149 -29.10 3.24 22.15
C ASN A 149 -28.13 2.08 22.40
N THR A 150 -28.66 0.86 22.51
CA THR A 150 -27.91 -0.37 22.78
C THR A 150 -27.68 -1.16 21.50
N VAL A 151 -26.45 -1.66 21.33
CA VAL A 151 -26.02 -2.46 20.17
C VAL A 151 -26.89 -3.71 20.01
N ASN A 152 -27.54 -3.80 18.86
CA ASN A 152 -28.29 -4.96 18.43
C ASN A 152 -27.76 -5.55 17.11
N ALA A 153 -28.25 -6.74 16.74
CA ALA A 153 -27.80 -7.44 15.53
C ALA A 153 -28.07 -6.63 14.24
N ALA A 154 -29.15 -5.84 14.21
CA ALA A 154 -29.50 -5.00 13.06
C ALA A 154 -28.48 -3.86 12.87
N GLN A 155 -28.02 -3.24 13.96
CA GLN A 155 -26.99 -2.20 13.91
C GLN A 155 -25.64 -2.75 13.46
N LEU A 156 -25.26 -3.95 13.92
CA LEU A 156 -24.05 -4.62 13.46
C LEU A 156 -24.13 -4.97 11.96
N GLN A 157 -25.27 -5.49 11.49
CA GLN A 157 -25.50 -5.75 10.08
C GLN A 157 -25.44 -4.46 9.25
N GLY A 158 -26.10 -3.39 9.69
CA GLY A 158 -26.08 -2.08 9.03
C GLY A 158 -24.67 -1.50 8.93
N THR A 159 -23.88 -1.60 10.01
CA THR A 159 -22.48 -1.18 10.02
C THR A 159 -21.64 -2.03 9.07
N THR A 160 -21.86 -3.35 9.02
CA THR A 160 -21.18 -4.26 8.09
C THR A 160 -21.51 -3.94 6.63
N VAL A 161 -22.77 -3.64 6.32
CA VAL A 161 -23.20 -3.23 4.97
C VAL A 161 -22.55 -1.90 4.58
N ARG A 162 -22.45 -0.93 5.51
CA ARG A 162 -21.70 0.31 5.29
C ARG A 162 -20.26 -0.02 4.91
N VAL A 163 -19.55 -0.83 5.71
CA VAL A 163 -18.18 -1.26 5.41
C VAL A 163 -18.09 -1.92 4.03
N GLY A 164 -18.93 -2.92 3.75
CA GLY A 164 -18.92 -3.64 2.48
C GLY A 164 -19.17 -2.74 1.27
N GLY A 165 -20.16 -1.85 1.36
CA GLY A 165 -20.48 -0.88 0.30
C GLY A 165 -19.33 0.08 0.02
N ILE A 166 -18.59 0.47 1.06
CA ILE A 166 -17.43 1.35 0.93
C ILE A 166 -16.29 0.65 0.20
N LEU A 167 -15.93 -0.55 0.67
CA LEU A 167 -14.89 -1.33 0.01
C LEU A 167 -15.24 -1.59 -1.46
N LEU A 168 -16.52 -1.79 -1.77
CA LEU A 168 -17.00 -1.96 -3.13
C LEU A 168 -16.80 -0.70 -3.98
N ILE A 169 -17.26 0.47 -3.51
CA ILE A 169 -17.13 1.74 -4.25
C ILE A 169 -15.66 2.12 -4.43
N VAL A 170 -14.86 2.06 -3.36
CA VAL A 170 -13.43 2.39 -3.41
C VAL A 170 -12.69 1.41 -4.31
N GLY A 171 -12.99 0.11 -4.22
CA GLY A 171 -12.42 -0.92 -5.09
C GLY A 171 -12.74 -0.67 -6.56
N LEU A 172 -13.98 -0.31 -6.88
CA LEU A 172 -14.40 0.01 -8.24
C LEU A 172 -13.72 1.28 -8.77
N LEU A 173 -13.73 2.37 -7.98
CA LEU A 173 -13.10 3.63 -8.36
C LEU A 173 -11.59 3.45 -8.59
N HIS A 174 -10.94 2.69 -7.71
CA HIS A 174 -9.53 2.35 -7.86
C HIS A 174 -9.28 1.50 -9.10
N GLY A 175 -10.13 0.50 -9.36
CA GLY A 175 -10.07 -0.33 -10.57
C GLY A 175 -10.20 0.49 -11.85
N LEU A 176 -11.17 1.42 -11.90
CA LEU A 176 -11.35 2.34 -13.03
C LEU A 176 -10.13 3.22 -13.24
N ASN A 177 -9.53 3.74 -12.17
CA ASN A 177 -8.33 4.58 -12.24
C ASN A 177 -7.09 3.82 -12.74
N VAL A 178 -7.03 2.50 -12.53
CA VAL A 178 -6.01 1.64 -13.14
C VAL A 178 -6.30 1.40 -14.63
N LEU A 179 -7.58 1.25 -15.01
CA LEU A 179 -8.02 1.01 -16.39
C LEU A 179 -7.92 2.23 -17.32
N THR A 180 -7.85 3.45 -16.81
CA THR A 180 -7.68 4.67 -17.62
C THR A 180 -6.25 4.84 -18.16
N LEU A 181 -5.25 4.28 -17.49
CA LEU A 181 -3.83 4.39 -17.87
C LEU A 181 -3.44 3.78 -19.23
N PRO A 182 -3.82 2.54 -19.57
CA PRO A 182 -3.48 1.94 -20.86
C PRO A 182 -4.17 2.68 -22.00
N ILE A 183 -5.34 3.26 -21.75
CA ILE A 183 -6.08 4.07 -22.73
C ILE A 183 -5.29 5.34 -23.03
N MET A 184 -4.84 6.08 -22.01
CA MET A 184 -4.01 7.27 -22.19
C MET A 184 -2.67 6.95 -22.86
N GLY A 185 -2.00 5.88 -22.45
CA GLY A 185 -0.75 5.42 -23.06
C GLY A 185 -0.91 5.13 -24.56
N ARG A 186 -2.00 4.47 -24.96
CA ARG A 186 -2.29 4.19 -26.38
C ARG A 186 -2.54 5.46 -27.17
N ILE A 187 -3.32 6.40 -26.63
CA ILE A 187 -3.66 7.66 -27.31
C ILE A 187 -2.41 8.50 -27.56
N PHE A 188 -1.52 8.65 -26.57
CA PHE A 188 -0.28 9.41 -26.76
C PHE A 188 0.67 8.74 -27.77
N THR A 189 0.74 7.41 -27.81
CA THR A 189 1.54 6.70 -28.83
C THR A 189 0.97 6.84 -30.23
N LEU A 190 -0.36 6.89 -30.37
CA LEU A 190 -1.02 7.11 -31.65
C LEU A 190 -0.76 8.53 -32.16
N ASN A 191 -0.85 9.54 -31.29
CA ASN A 191 -0.59 10.93 -31.67
C ASN A 191 0.86 11.12 -32.15
N ARG A 192 1.83 10.49 -31.48
CA ARG A 192 3.24 10.58 -31.89
C ARG A 192 3.52 9.95 -33.27
N ARG A 193 2.80 8.88 -33.63
CA ARG A 193 2.92 8.26 -34.97
C ARG A 193 2.35 9.16 -36.06
N LEU A 194 1.21 9.80 -35.79
CA LEU A 194 0.62 10.77 -36.72
C LEU A 194 1.56 11.96 -36.96
N ASP A 195 2.23 12.44 -35.92
CA ASP A 195 3.23 13.51 -36.06
C ASP A 195 4.46 13.07 -36.88
N GLU A 196 4.96 11.85 -36.66
CA GLU A 196 6.09 11.27 -37.44
C GLU A 196 5.71 11.05 -38.92
N ASP A 197 4.50 10.55 -39.19
CA ASP A 197 3.99 10.33 -40.56
C ASP A 197 3.73 11.66 -41.29
N ALA A 198 3.23 12.69 -40.59
CA ALA A 198 3.02 14.02 -41.15
C ALA A 198 4.34 14.72 -41.54
N VAL A 199 5.39 14.54 -40.75
CA VAL A 199 6.73 15.10 -41.04
C VAL A 199 7.46 14.29 -42.13
N GLY A 200 7.17 12.99 -42.25
CA GLY A 200 7.72 12.13 -43.30
C GLY A 200 7.11 12.34 -44.69
N ALA A 201 5.87 12.82 -44.76
CA ALA A 201 5.16 13.09 -46.02
C ALA A 201 5.58 14.40 -46.72
N ASP A 202 6.35 15.26 -46.04
CA ASP A 202 6.82 16.57 -46.53
C ASP A 202 8.29 16.53 -47.04
N ARG A 203 8.83 15.33 -47.31
CA ARG A 203 10.14 15.09 -47.93
C ARG A 203 10.00 14.23 -49.18
#